data_AF-A0A7S2HI41-F1
#
_entry.id   AF-A0A7S2HI41-F1
#
_cell.length_a   1.000
_cell.length_b   1.000
_cell.length_c   1.000
_cell.angle_alpha   90.00
_cell.angle_beta   90.00
_cell.angle_gamma   90.00
#
_symmetry.space_group_name_H-M   'P 1'
#
loop_
_entity.id
_entity.type
_entity.pdbx_description
1 polymer ?
#
loop_
_entity_poly.entity_id
_entity_poly.type
_entity_poly.pdbx_seq_one_letter_code
_entity_poly.pdbx_strand_id
1 'polypeptide(L)'
;FDNESLLRCFLGEEEAEAVATWCKEQDRGRSDIFEYRLGEADKLREEGNGLFKEGDFAAALQRYHAAIWHLDFDVGQQWNMMDHHQLDLNTRKLKVISNICAVHFKAKDWASTKQAADVGLRHMQKAELKDGEAEAKFLYRKGIANLERGFSEDAYEALKKADAANPGDRQVRQALKTATDAQRRDKQQAKLVWRDKLLTEQEKSCQGPWWQPAVQVA
;
A
#
# COMPACT_ATOMS: atom_id res chain seq x y z
N PHE A 1 7.27 7.79 12.36
CA PHE A 1 8.66 7.35 12.11
C PHE A 1 9.54 8.11 13.07
N ASP A 2 9.50 7.77 14.35
CA ASP A 2 10.29 8.54 15.34
C ASP A 2 11.60 7.84 15.69
N ASN A 3 11.75 6.56 15.30
CA ASN A 3 13.00 5.80 15.38
C ASN A 3 13.20 4.77 14.24
N GLU A 4 12.26 4.63 13.30
CA GLU A 4 12.32 3.62 12.24
C GLU A 4 12.70 4.26 10.90
N SER A 5 13.76 3.71 10.30
CA SER A 5 14.18 3.96 8.92
C SER A 5 13.03 3.73 7.94
N LEU A 6 12.79 4.68 7.02
CA LEU A 6 11.74 4.53 6.00
C LEU A 6 11.98 3.27 5.15
N LEU A 7 13.23 2.90 4.93
CA LEU A 7 13.59 1.68 4.19
C LEU A 7 13.09 0.42 4.89
N ARG A 8 13.19 0.37 6.22
CA ARG A 8 12.71 -0.75 7.06
C ARG A 8 11.19 -0.89 7.07
N CYS A 9 10.45 0.09 6.55
CA CYS A 9 9.01 -0.06 6.35
C CYS A 9 8.67 -0.93 5.13
N PHE A 10 9.64 -1.19 4.25
CA PHE A 10 9.48 -2.03 3.06
C PHE A 10 10.25 -3.34 3.16
N LEU A 11 11.41 -3.33 3.82
CA LEU A 11 12.37 -4.43 3.82
C LEU A 11 12.67 -4.90 5.24
N GLY A 12 13.08 -6.16 5.37
CA GLY A 12 13.69 -6.69 6.59
C GLY A 12 15.04 -6.04 6.90
N GLU A 13 15.60 -6.30 8.10
CA GLU A 13 16.91 -5.73 8.49
C GLU A 13 18.04 -6.19 7.57
N GLU A 14 18.11 -7.49 7.28
CA GLU A 14 19.12 -8.08 6.38
C GLU A 14 19.04 -7.50 4.96
N GLU A 15 17.83 -7.33 4.43
CA GLU A 15 17.59 -6.77 3.09
C GLU A 15 17.96 -5.29 3.03
N ALA A 16 17.65 -4.52 4.08
CA ALA A 16 18.03 -3.12 4.18
C ALA A 16 19.57 -2.95 4.24
N GLU A 17 20.26 -3.85 4.94
CA GLU A 17 21.73 -3.89 4.95
C GLU A 17 22.31 -4.31 3.59
N ALA A 18 21.67 -5.25 2.90
CA ALA A 18 22.06 -5.65 1.55
C ALA A 18 21.97 -4.47 0.56
N VAL A 19 20.94 -3.62 0.67
CA VAL A 19 20.83 -2.38 -0.12
C VAL A 19 22.01 -1.44 0.15
N ALA A 20 22.38 -1.25 1.42
CA ALA A 20 23.50 -0.41 1.79
C ALA A 20 24.84 -0.95 1.27
N THR A 21 25.04 -2.27 1.34
CA THR A 21 26.22 -2.96 0.80
C THR A 21 26.29 -2.82 -0.71
N TRP A 22 25.18 -3.06 -1.41
CA TRP A 22 25.09 -2.87 -2.86
C TRP A 22 25.44 -1.44 -3.27
N CYS A 23 24.93 -0.42 -2.58
CA CYS A 23 25.28 0.98 -2.86
C CYS A 23 26.79 1.23 -2.74
N LYS A 24 27.46 0.65 -1.73
CA LYS A 24 28.91 0.79 -1.55
C LYS A 24 29.70 0.08 -2.66
N GLU A 25 29.27 -1.12 -3.05
CA GLU A 25 29.90 -1.89 -4.15
C GLU A 25 29.78 -1.18 -5.50
N GLN A 26 28.72 -0.41 -5.71
CA GLN A 26 28.50 0.39 -6.92
C GLN A 26 29.15 1.78 -6.88
N ASP A 27 30.01 2.07 -5.89
CA ASP A 27 30.63 3.39 -5.65
C ASP A 27 29.59 4.52 -5.47
N ARG A 28 28.42 4.17 -4.91
CA ARG A 28 27.29 5.07 -4.63
C ARG A 28 27.06 5.15 -3.13
N GLY A 29 28.14 5.30 -2.37
CA GLY A 29 28.09 5.48 -0.92
C GLY A 29 27.25 6.70 -0.53
N ARG A 30 26.70 6.68 0.70
CA ARG A 30 25.97 7.82 1.26
C ARG A 30 26.98 8.92 1.59
N SER A 31 26.83 10.08 0.95
CA SER A 31 27.56 11.30 1.29
C SER A 31 26.94 11.99 2.50
N ASP A 32 27.72 12.79 3.22
CA ASP A 32 27.21 13.67 4.28
C ASP A 32 26.57 14.96 3.71
N ILE A 33 26.80 15.26 2.43
CA ILE A 33 26.26 16.45 1.75
C ILE A 33 24.80 16.20 1.37
N PHE A 34 23.90 17.07 1.85
CA PHE A 34 22.45 16.95 1.66
C PHE A 34 22.07 16.91 0.17
N GLU A 35 22.54 17.86 -0.61
CA GLU A 35 22.22 18.03 -2.03
C GLU A 35 22.73 16.83 -2.85
N TYR A 36 23.90 16.29 -2.48
CA TYR A 36 24.44 15.11 -3.13
C TYR A 36 23.54 13.89 -2.89
N ARG A 37 23.09 13.67 -1.64
CA ARG A 37 22.16 12.57 -1.33
C ARG A 37 20.85 12.69 -2.11
N LEU A 38 20.29 13.90 -2.20
CA LEU A 38 19.07 14.16 -2.96
C LEU A 38 19.27 13.93 -4.47
N GLY A 39 20.40 14.36 -5.01
CA GLY A 39 20.76 14.16 -6.41
C GLY A 39 20.95 12.68 -6.76
N GLU A 40 21.67 11.91 -5.94
CA GLU A 40 21.85 10.47 -6.14
C GLU A 40 20.52 9.71 -6.02
N ALA A 41 19.67 10.08 -5.06
CA ALA A 41 18.34 9.49 -4.95
C ALA A 41 17.49 9.71 -6.22
N ASP A 42 17.57 10.90 -6.84
CA ASP A 42 16.88 11.17 -8.09
C ASP A 42 17.44 10.37 -9.26
N LYS A 43 18.77 10.24 -9.38
CA LYS A 43 19.39 9.39 -10.41
C LYS A 43 18.93 7.94 -10.29
N LEU A 44 19.00 7.37 -9.09
CA LEU A 44 18.53 6.01 -8.81
C LEU A 44 17.02 5.86 -9.11
N ARG A 45 16.22 6.86 -8.75
CA ARG A 45 14.78 6.86 -9.08
C ARG A 45 14.54 6.86 -10.59
N GLU A 46 15.30 7.65 -11.37
CA GLU A 46 15.15 7.65 -12.83
C GLU A 46 15.67 6.37 -13.49
N GLU A 47 16.76 5.78 -12.99
CA GLU A 47 17.22 4.45 -13.41
C GLU A 47 16.14 3.38 -13.13
N GLY A 48 15.55 3.41 -11.94
CA GLY A 48 14.43 2.54 -11.59
C GLY A 48 13.21 2.75 -12.50
N ASN A 49 12.93 3.98 -12.92
CA ASN A 49 11.87 4.29 -13.87
C ASN A 49 12.14 3.65 -15.25
N GLY A 50 13.40 3.62 -15.68
CA GLY A 50 13.82 2.93 -16.90
C GLY A 50 13.54 1.43 -16.82
N LEU A 51 14.06 0.77 -15.78
CA LEU A 51 13.87 -0.66 -15.54
C LEU A 51 12.40 -1.05 -15.38
N PHE A 52 11.59 -0.19 -14.73
CA PHE A 52 10.15 -0.40 -14.60
C PHE A 52 9.43 -0.40 -15.95
N LYS A 53 9.85 0.45 -16.89
CA LYS A 53 9.29 0.47 -18.26
C LYS A 53 9.72 -0.76 -19.06
N GLU A 54 10.92 -1.27 -18.82
CA GLU A 54 11.44 -2.50 -19.42
C GLU A 54 10.79 -3.77 -18.84
N GLY A 55 10.09 -3.65 -17.71
CA GLY A 55 9.42 -4.77 -17.04
C GLY A 55 10.30 -5.52 -16.05
N ASP A 56 11.53 -5.07 -15.81
CA ASP A 56 12.40 -5.61 -14.77
C ASP A 56 12.03 -5.00 -13.39
N PHE A 57 11.00 -5.60 -12.79
CA PHE A 57 10.47 -5.16 -11.51
C PHE A 57 11.46 -5.35 -10.34
N ALA A 58 12.27 -6.41 -10.36
CA ALA A 58 13.21 -6.70 -9.29
C ALA A 58 14.36 -5.69 -9.29
N ALA A 59 14.95 -5.43 -10.46
CA ALA A 59 16.00 -4.42 -10.56
C ALA A 59 15.44 -3.02 -10.27
N ALA A 60 14.23 -2.70 -10.73
CA ALA A 60 13.58 -1.42 -10.43
C ALA A 60 13.40 -1.21 -8.91
N LEU A 61 12.91 -2.23 -8.18
CA LEU A 61 12.78 -2.17 -6.72
C LEU A 61 14.12 -1.92 -6.04
N GLN A 62 15.18 -2.64 -6.44
CA GLN A 62 16.52 -2.42 -5.89
C GLN A 62 16.95 -0.94 -6.02
N ARG A 63 16.71 -0.31 -7.17
CA ARG A 63 17.06 1.10 -7.40
C ARG A 63 16.21 2.04 -6.55
N TYR A 64 14.91 1.76 -6.40
CA TYR A 64 14.05 2.58 -5.53
C TYR A 64 14.40 2.43 -4.05
N HIS A 65 14.75 1.23 -3.59
CA HIS A 65 15.22 1.00 -2.22
C HIS A 65 16.54 1.74 -1.95
N ALA A 66 17.49 1.69 -2.90
CA ALA A 66 18.70 2.48 -2.84
C ALA A 66 18.39 4.00 -2.78
N ALA A 67 17.43 4.48 -3.58
CA ALA A 67 17.00 5.87 -3.52
C ALA A 67 16.42 6.25 -2.15
N ILE A 68 15.56 5.40 -1.54
CA ILE A 68 15.09 5.62 -0.16
C ILE A 68 16.25 5.63 0.82
N TRP A 69 17.22 4.73 0.68
CA TRP A 69 18.40 4.70 1.54
C TRP A 69 19.17 6.02 1.50
N HIS A 70 19.30 6.68 0.35
CA HIS A 70 19.88 8.03 0.29
C HIS A 70 18.98 9.10 0.93
N LEU A 71 17.65 8.98 0.82
CA LEU A 71 16.69 9.92 1.42
C LEU A 71 16.43 9.70 2.91
N ASP A 72 16.97 8.64 3.51
CA ASP A 72 16.73 8.33 4.92
C ASP A 72 17.71 9.05 5.84
N PHE A 73 17.38 10.29 6.17
CA PHE A 73 18.13 11.11 7.13
C PHE A 73 17.73 10.73 8.56
N ASP A 74 18.68 10.72 9.48
CA ASP A 74 18.37 10.50 10.89
C ASP A 74 17.58 11.69 11.48
N VAL A 75 16.98 11.48 12.66
CA VAL A 75 16.12 12.48 13.30
C VAL A 75 16.89 13.76 13.62
N GLY A 76 18.17 13.65 14.02
CA GLY A 76 19.01 14.81 14.32
C GLY A 76 19.35 15.63 13.08
N GLN A 77 19.62 14.97 11.96
CA GLN A 77 19.83 15.59 10.66
C GLN A 77 18.57 16.33 10.20
N GLN A 78 17.38 15.71 10.36
CA GLN A 78 16.11 16.32 9.96
C GLN A 78 15.74 17.53 10.84
N TRP A 79 15.98 17.47 12.15
CA TRP A 79 15.66 18.57 13.08
C TRP A 79 16.43 19.86 12.76
N ASN A 80 17.63 19.74 12.21
CA ASN A 80 18.46 20.88 11.82
C ASN A 80 18.12 21.41 10.41
N MET A 81 17.19 20.80 9.68
CA MET A 81 16.80 21.24 8.34
C MET A 81 15.79 22.38 8.40
N MET A 82 16.00 23.39 7.55
CA MET A 82 15.00 24.40 7.24
C MET A 82 13.74 23.78 6.61
N ASP A 83 12.59 24.41 6.79
CA ASP A 83 11.28 23.91 6.33
C ASP A 83 11.26 23.54 4.83
N HIS A 84 11.91 24.33 3.97
CA HIS A 84 11.95 24.04 2.53
C HIS A 84 12.77 22.79 2.20
N HIS A 85 13.84 22.50 2.95
CA HIS A 85 14.62 21.27 2.79
C HIS A 85 13.82 20.05 3.26
N GLN A 86 13.07 20.18 4.35
CA GLN A 86 12.17 19.12 4.82
C GLN A 86 11.07 18.84 3.80
N LEU A 87 10.46 19.90 3.23
CA LEU A 87 9.46 19.77 2.19
C LEU A 87 10.03 19.06 0.95
N ASP A 88 11.17 19.51 0.42
CA ASP A 88 11.80 18.88 -0.75
C ASP A 88 12.14 17.40 -0.50
N LEU A 89 12.75 17.11 0.66
CA LEU A 89 13.04 15.74 1.09
C LEU A 89 11.76 14.88 1.14
N ASN A 90 10.71 15.37 1.76
CA ASN A 90 9.46 14.64 1.94
C ASN A 90 8.72 14.42 0.62
N THR A 91 8.74 15.40 -0.29
CA THR A 91 8.21 15.27 -1.65
C THR A 91 8.98 14.23 -2.46
N ARG A 92 10.32 14.18 -2.36
CA ARG A 92 11.14 13.16 -3.02
C ARG A 92 10.88 11.76 -2.48
N LYS A 93 10.81 11.61 -1.16
CA LYS A 93 10.40 10.35 -0.50
C LYS A 93 9.06 9.87 -1.04
N LEU A 94 8.06 10.76 -1.12
CA LEU A 94 6.73 10.42 -1.61
C LEU A 94 6.76 9.89 -3.06
N LYS A 95 7.54 10.51 -3.94
CA LYS A 95 7.72 10.04 -5.34
C LYS A 95 8.30 8.63 -5.39
N VAL A 96 9.34 8.35 -4.61
CA VAL A 96 9.97 7.02 -4.59
C VAL A 96 9.01 5.97 -4.01
N ILE A 97 8.29 6.27 -2.92
CA ILE A 97 7.28 5.37 -2.34
C ILE A 97 6.17 5.07 -3.36
N SER A 98 5.72 6.08 -4.10
CA SER A 98 4.72 5.91 -5.17
C SER A 98 5.22 4.97 -6.26
N ASN A 99 6.50 5.06 -6.63
CA ASN A 99 7.11 4.15 -7.59
C ASN A 99 7.21 2.72 -7.07
N ILE A 100 7.66 2.50 -5.83
CA ILE A 100 7.69 1.16 -5.19
C ILE A 100 6.29 0.53 -5.19
N CYS A 101 5.28 1.31 -4.78
CA CYS A 101 3.89 0.86 -4.81
C CYS A 101 3.43 0.50 -6.23
N ALA A 102 3.85 1.26 -7.25
CA ALA A 102 3.53 0.97 -8.64
C ALA A 102 4.18 -0.34 -9.13
N VAL A 103 5.41 -0.63 -8.70
CA VAL A 103 6.09 -1.89 -9.05
C VAL A 103 5.33 -3.08 -8.49
N HIS A 104 5.04 -3.11 -7.18
CA HIS A 104 4.28 -4.22 -6.58
C HIS A 104 2.90 -4.36 -7.22
N PHE A 105 2.24 -3.24 -7.52
CA PHE A 105 0.94 -3.25 -8.19
C PHE A 105 1.00 -3.91 -9.57
N LYS A 106 2.04 -3.60 -10.36
CA LYS A 106 2.25 -4.22 -11.69
C LYS A 106 2.68 -5.68 -11.59
N ALA A 107 3.48 -6.03 -10.59
CA ALA A 107 3.88 -7.38 -10.28
C ALA A 107 2.74 -8.25 -9.70
N LYS A 108 1.56 -7.65 -9.42
CA LYS A 108 0.40 -8.28 -8.77
C LYS A 108 0.71 -8.83 -7.37
N ASP A 109 1.71 -8.27 -6.71
CA ASP A 109 1.98 -8.53 -5.30
C ASP A 109 1.08 -7.63 -4.46
N TRP A 110 -0.13 -8.12 -4.18
CA TRP A 110 -1.15 -7.37 -3.46
C TRP A 110 -0.79 -7.14 -1.98
N ALA A 111 0.05 -8.00 -1.39
CA ALA A 111 0.48 -7.84 -0.02
C ALA A 111 1.39 -6.62 0.13
N SER A 112 2.46 -6.59 -0.67
CA SER A 112 3.43 -5.50 -0.68
C SER A 112 2.84 -4.22 -1.27
N THR A 113 1.90 -4.31 -2.22
CA THR A 113 1.17 -3.13 -2.73
C THR A 113 0.41 -2.40 -1.61
N LYS A 114 -0.35 -3.17 -0.80
CA LYS A 114 -1.09 -2.61 0.33
C LYS A 114 -0.16 -1.98 1.35
N GLN A 115 0.93 -2.67 1.71
CA GLN A 115 1.94 -2.16 2.63
C GLN A 115 2.56 -0.86 2.12
N ALA A 116 3.01 -0.83 0.86
CA ALA A 116 3.61 0.36 0.26
C ALA A 116 2.64 1.54 0.18
N ALA A 117 1.35 1.28 -0.09
CA ALA A 117 0.32 2.31 -0.08
C ALA A 117 0.06 2.86 1.33
N ASP A 118 0.03 2.01 2.35
CA ASP A 118 -0.10 2.45 3.74
C ASP A 118 1.09 3.29 4.19
N VAL A 119 2.31 2.90 3.81
CA VAL A 119 3.53 3.69 4.09
C VAL A 119 3.45 5.05 3.42
N GLY A 120 3.01 5.11 2.15
CA GLY A 120 2.81 6.36 1.42
C GLY A 120 1.81 7.30 2.09
N LEU A 121 0.62 6.80 2.44
CA LEU A 121 -0.42 7.59 3.11
C LEU A 121 0.03 8.07 4.50
N ARG A 122 0.71 7.20 5.27
CA ARG A 122 1.27 7.57 6.58
C ARG A 122 2.36 8.64 6.45
N HIS A 123 3.20 8.54 5.42
CA HIS A 123 4.23 9.55 5.12
C HIS A 123 3.60 10.90 4.77
N MET A 124 2.58 10.91 3.91
CA MET A 124 1.84 12.13 3.56
C MET A 124 1.22 12.80 4.80
N GLN A 125 0.57 12.01 5.66
CA GLN A 125 -0.03 12.52 6.89
C GLN A 125 1.03 13.10 7.84
N LYS A 126 2.14 12.39 8.06
CA LYS A 126 3.20 12.85 8.97
C LYS A 126 3.93 14.09 8.45
N ALA A 127 4.16 14.17 7.14
CA ALA A 127 4.84 15.29 6.50
C ALA A 127 3.88 16.43 6.10
N GLU A 128 2.59 16.33 6.46
CA GLU A 128 1.53 17.30 6.14
C GLU A 128 1.46 17.66 4.64
N LEU A 129 1.78 16.71 3.77
CA LEU A 129 1.79 16.90 2.32
C LEU A 129 0.37 16.90 1.77
N LYS A 130 -0.06 18.03 1.22
CA LYS A 130 -1.36 18.20 0.57
C LYS A 130 -1.24 17.93 -0.93
N ASP A 131 -1.33 16.66 -1.31
CA ASP A 131 -1.35 16.22 -2.71
C ASP A 131 -2.50 15.23 -2.92
N GLY A 132 -3.67 15.75 -3.30
CA GLY A 132 -4.87 14.93 -3.51
C GLY A 132 -4.73 13.89 -4.62
N GLU A 133 -3.87 14.16 -5.62
CA GLU A 133 -3.62 13.20 -6.70
C GLU A 133 -2.77 12.03 -6.22
N ALA A 134 -1.70 12.30 -5.46
CA ALA A 134 -0.89 11.26 -4.84
C ALA A 134 -1.72 10.44 -3.83
N GLU A 135 -2.53 11.10 -3.00
CA GLU A 135 -3.41 10.45 -2.03
C GLU A 135 -4.39 9.50 -2.75
N ALA A 136 -5.07 9.99 -3.79
CA ALA A 136 -5.99 9.18 -4.59
C ALA A 136 -5.28 7.97 -5.24
N LYS A 137 -4.05 8.12 -5.74
CA LYS A 137 -3.26 7.02 -6.33
C LYS A 137 -2.95 5.93 -5.30
N PHE A 138 -2.51 6.29 -4.10
CA PHE A 138 -2.23 5.30 -3.04
C PHE A 138 -3.52 4.60 -2.58
N LEU A 139 -4.58 5.37 -2.33
CA LEU A 139 -5.88 4.82 -1.93
C LEU A 139 -6.47 3.89 -2.99
N TYR A 140 -6.35 4.26 -4.27
CA TYR A 140 -6.79 3.41 -5.38
C TYR A 140 -6.03 2.08 -5.40
N ARG A 141 -4.69 2.11 -5.37
CA ARG A 141 -3.87 0.89 -5.40
C ARG A 141 -4.11 0.02 -4.17
N LYS A 142 -4.25 0.61 -2.98
CA LYS A 142 -4.65 -0.08 -1.75
C LYS A 142 -6.02 -0.76 -1.89
N GLY A 143 -6.99 -0.04 -2.44
CA GLY A 143 -8.34 -0.54 -2.66
C GLY A 143 -8.37 -1.77 -3.56
N ILE A 144 -7.68 -1.69 -4.72
CA ILE A 144 -7.54 -2.84 -5.63
C ILE A 144 -6.82 -4.01 -4.96
N ALA A 145 -5.71 -3.76 -4.26
CA ALA A 145 -4.98 -4.81 -3.56
C ALA A 145 -5.86 -5.52 -2.51
N ASN A 146 -6.71 -4.79 -1.81
CA ASN A 146 -7.67 -5.38 -0.87
C ASN A 146 -8.77 -6.19 -1.57
N LEU A 147 -9.28 -5.74 -2.73
CA LEU A 147 -10.25 -6.51 -3.52
C LEU A 147 -9.69 -7.85 -3.94
N GLU A 148 -8.49 -7.84 -4.52
CA GLU A 148 -7.84 -9.06 -5.03
C GLU A 148 -7.48 -10.04 -3.90
N ARG A 149 -7.31 -9.53 -2.67
CA ARG A 149 -7.10 -10.34 -1.47
C ARG A 149 -8.39 -10.80 -0.78
N GLY A 150 -9.56 -10.40 -1.26
CA GLY A 150 -10.86 -10.75 -0.67
C GLY A 150 -11.30 -9.88 0.51
N PHE A 151 -10.61 -8.77 0.79
CA PHE A 151 -10.99 -7.83 1.84
C PHE A 151 -11.94 -6.74 1.29
N SER A 152 -13.20 -7.12 1.01
CA SER A 152 -14.16 -6.25 0.32
C SER A 152 -14.49 -4.96 1.08
N GLU A 153 -14.57 -5.01 2.42
CA GLU A 153 -14.92 -3.86 3.27
C GLU A 153 -13.79 -2.82 3.24
N ASP A 154 -12.54 -3.26 3.48
CA ASP A 154 -11.36 -2.40 3.45
C ASP A 154 -11.12 -1.81 2.05
N ALA A 155 -11.43 -2.58 1.01
CA ALA A 155 -11.37 -2.11 -0.36
C ALA A 155 -12.37 -0.98 -0.64
N TYR A 156 -13.63 -1.17 -0.21
CA TYR A 156 -14.67 -0.16 -0.36
C TYR A 156 -14.28 1.15 0.33
N GLU A 157 -13.83 1.08 1.58
CA GLU A 157 -13.42 2.27 2.33
C GLU A 157 -12.23 2.99 1.68
N ALA A 158 -11.23 2.26 1.20
CA ALA A 158 -10.10 2.86 0.49
C ALA A 158 -10.52 3.55 -0.82
N LEU A 159 -11.36 2.88 -1.63
CA LEU A 159 -11.81 3.43 -2.92
C LEU A 159 -12.78 4.60 -2.76
N LYS A 160 -13.62 4.59 -1.71
CA LYS A 160 -14.49 5.71 -1.36
C LYS A 160 -13.68 6.95 -0.98
N LYS A 161 -12.60 6.78 -0.21
CA LYS A 161 -11.66 7.86 0.09
C LYS A 161 -10.92 8.33 -1.17
N ALA A 162 -10.54 7.42 -2.07
CA ALA A 162 -9.90 7.78 -3.33
C ALA A 162 -10.80 8.67 -4.21
N ASP A 163 -12.09 8.33 -4.32
CA ASP A 163 -13.08 9.12 -5.06
C ASP A 163 -13.32 10.49 -4.42
N ALA A 164 -13.28 10.57 -3.08
CA ALA A 164 -13.37 11.84 -2.37
C ALA A 164 -12.12 12.73 -2.57
N ALA A 165 -10.92 12.13 -2.63
CA ALA A 165 -9.67 12.85 -2.82
C ALA A 165 -9.50 13.37 -4.27
N ASN A 166 -9.96 12.61 -5.27
CA ASN A 166 -9.96 13.03 -6.66
C ASN A 166 -11.28 12.67 -7.36
N PRO A 167 -12.34 13.50 -7.20
CA PRO A 167 -13.64 13.23 -7.79
C PRO A 167 -13.59 13.24 -9.32
N GLY A 168 -14.19 12.23 -9.94
CA GLY A 168 -14.37 12.18 -11.40
C GLY A 168 -13.49 11.16 -12.11
N ASP A 169 -12.50 10.58 -11.44
CA ASP A 169 -11.69 9.49 -12.01
C ASP A 169 -12.59 8.28 -12.35
N ARG A 170 -12.61 7.92 -13.64
CA ARG A 170 -13.42 6.82 -14.16
C ARG A 170 -12.94 5.47 -13.63
N GLN A 171 -11.63 5.29 -13.45
CA GLN A 171 -11.06 4.03 -12.97
C GLN A 171 -11.44 3.81 -11.50
N VAL A 172 -11.36 4.86 -10.68
CA VAL A 172 -11.73 4.80 -9.26
C VAL A 172 -13.22 4.48 -9.11
N ARG A 173 -14.10 5.16 -9.86
CA ARG A 173 -15.55 4.88 -9.81
C ARG A 173 -15.91 3.47 -10.25
N GLN A 174 -15.25 2.95 -11.29
CA GLN A 174 -15.46 1.59 -11.74
C GLN A 174 -15.01 0.57 -10.69
N ALA A 175 -13.85 0.78 -10.07
CA ALA A 175 -13.37 -0.05 -8.98
C ALA A 175 -14.28 0.01 -7.76
N LEU A 176 -14.78 1.19 -7.39
CA LEU A 176 -15.71 1.38 -6.28
C LEU A 176 -17.02 0.62 -6.49
N LYS A 177 -17.54 0.61 -7.72
CA LYS A 177 -18.72 -0.21 -8.07
C LYS A 177 -18.45 -1.70 -7.85
N THR A 178 -17.32 -2.20 -8.35
CA THR A 178 -16.91 -3.60 -8.15
C THR A 178 -16.77 -3.93 -6.66
N ALA A 179 -16.16 -3.03 -5.87
CA ALA A 179 -16.01 -3.19 -4.42
C ALA A 179 -17.36 -3.23 -3.69
N THR A 180 -18.29 -2.35 -4.08
CA THR A 180 -19.64 -2.30 -3.51
C THR A 180 -20.40 -3.61 -3.78
N ASP A 181 -20.30 -4.13 -5.00
CA ASP A 181 -20.94 -5.40 -5.36
C ASP A 181 -20.32 -6.59 -4.60
N ALA A 182 -18.99 -6.61 -4.43
CA ALA A 182 -18.30 -7.62 -3.61
C ALA A 182 -18.76 -7.55 -2.14
N GLN A 183 -18.73 -6.36 -1.54
CA GLN A 183 -19.17 -6.13 -0.16
C GLN A 183 -20.62 -6.57 0.08
N ARG A 184 -21.52 -6.35 -0.90
CA ARG A 184 -22.91 -6.81 -0.82
C ARG A 184 -23.00 -8.34 -0.83
N ARG A 185 -22.24 -9.02 -1.68
CA ARG A 185 -22.21 -10.49 -1.74
C ARG A 185 -21.68 -11.07 -0.43
N ASP A 186 -20.59 -10.52 0.11
CA ASP A 186 -19.98 -10.99 1.34
C ASP A 186 -20.94 -10.82 2.53
N LYS A 187 -21.65 -9.69 2.60
CA LYS A 187 -22.70 -9.46 3.61
C LYS A 187 -23.88 -10.44 3.47
N GLN A 188 -24.29 -10.79 2.24
CA GLN A 188 -25.34 -11.78 2.01
C GLN A 188 -24.90 -13.19 2.42
N GLN A 189 -23.69 -13.60 2.05
CA GLN A 189 -23.13 -14.90 2.43
C GLN A 189 -22.94 -15.00 3.93
N ALA A 190 -22.41 -13.95 4.58
CA ALA A 190 -22.29 -13.90 6.03
C ALA A 190 -23.67 -14.08 6.70
N LYS A 191 -24.71 -13.39 6.21
CA LYS A 191 -26.08 -13.57 6.74
C LYS A 191 -26.57 -15.00 6.63
N LEU A 192 -26.33 -15.68 5.52
CA LEU A 192 -26.71 -17.09 5.34
C LEU A 192 -25.96 -17.99 6.33
N VAL A 193 -24.63 -17.85 6.39
CA VAL A 193 -23.78 -18.63 7.31
C VAL A 193 -24.19 -18.43 8.77
N TRP A 194 -24.44 -17.18 9.18
CA TRP A 194 -24.85 -16.88 10.55
C TRP A 194 -26.26 -17.35 10.84
N ARG A 195 -27.20 -17.22 9.90
CA ARG A 195 -28.55 -17.79 10.04
C ARG A 195 -28.47 -19.29 10.32
N ASP A 196 -27.66 -20.02 9.57
CA ASP A 196 -27.57 -21.47 9.70
C ASP A 196 -26.84 -21.92 10.98
N LYS A 197 -25.90 -21.11 11.49
CA LYS A 197 -25.19 -21.34 12.76
C LYS A 197 -26.01 -20.99 14.01
N LEU A 198 -26.91 -20.03 13.91
CA LEU A 198 -27.72 -19.55 15.04
C LEU A 198 -28.97 -20.42 15.29
N LEU A 199 -29.33 -21.31 14.36
CA LEU A 199 -30.45 -22.23 14.53
C LEU A 199 -30.07 -23.39 15.47
N THR A 200 -30.97 -23.69 16.41
CA THR A 200 -30.93 -24.92 17.21
C THR A 200 -31.24 -26.16 16.36
N GLU A 201 -30.90 -27.37 16.82
CA GLU A 201 -31.18 -28.60 16.06
C GLU A 201 -32.68 -28.82 15.80
N GLN A 202 -33.55 -28.44 16.74
CA GLN A 202 -35.00 -28.45 16.55
C GLN A 202 -35.45 -27.49 15.45
N GLU A 203 -34.95 -26.25 15.46
CA GLU A 203 -35.30 -25.28 14.42
C GLU A 203 -34.76 -25.67 13.05
N LYS A 204 -33.60 -26.34 12.98
CA LYS A 204 -33.08 -26.95 11.74
C LYS A 204 -33.99 -28.06 11.22
N SER A 205 -34.51 -28.91 12.11
CA SER A 205 -35.46 -29.98 11.75
C SER A 205 -36.81 -29.44 11.26
N CYS A 206 -37.22 -28.26 11.74
CA CYS A 206 -38.45 -27.58 11.33
C CYS A 206 -38.33 -26.80 10.01
N GLN A 207 -37.13 -26.72 9.39
CA GLN A 207 -36.97 -26.12 8.05
C GLN A 207 -37.31 -27.08 6.90
N GLY A 208 -37.63 -28.34 7.21
CA GLY A 208 -38.22 -29.27 6.25
C GLY A 208 -39.61 -28.79 5.78
N PRO A 209 -40.06 -29.19 4.59
CA PRO A 209 -41.39 -28.85 4.14
C PRO A 209 -42.46 -29.37 5.12
N TRP A 210 -43.56 -28.62 5.27
CA TRP A 210 -44.62 -28.83 6.29
C TRP A 210 -45.25 -30.23 6.33
N TRP A 211 -45.04 -31.04 5.31
CA TRP A 211 -45.53 -32.42 5.19
C TRP A 211 -44.55 -33.48 5.69
N GLN A 212 -43.32 -33.13 6.08
CA GLN A 212 -42.40 -34.07 6.74
C GLN A 212 -42.69 -34.08 8.24
N PRO A 213 -43.09 -35.23 8.82
CA PRO A 213 -43.31 -35.35 10.25
C PRO A 213 -42.00 -35.08 10.99
N ALA A 214 -42.00 -34.17 11.97
CA ALA A 214 -40.86 -33.98 12.84
C ALA A 214 -40.58 -35.31 13.55
N VAL A 215 -39.41 -35.91 13.29
CA VAL A 215 -38.98 -37.13 13.97
C VAL A 215 -38.79 -36.77 15.43
N GLN A 216 -39.76 -37.11 16.27
CA GLN A 216 -39.60 -37.06 17.72
C GLN A 216 -38.57 -38.11 18.10
N VAL A 217 -37.35 -37.66 18.38
CA VAL A 217 -36.32 -38.49 19.00
C VAL A 217 -36.68 -38.58 20.49
N ALA A 218 -36.95 -39.80 20.96
CA ALA A 218 -37.31 -40.14 22.33
C ALA A 218 -36.10 -40.07 23.28
#